data_AF-A0AAN4WS69-F1
#
_entry.id   AF-A0AAN4WS69-F1
#
_cell.length_a   1.000
_cell.length_b   1.000
_cell.length_c   1.000
_cell.angle_alpha   90.00
_cell.angle_beta   90.00
_cell.angle_gamma   90.00
#
_symmetry.space_group_name_H-M   'P 1'
#
loop_
_entity.id
_entity.type
_entity.pdbx_description
1 polymer ?
#
loop_
_entity_poly.entity_id
_entity_poly.type
_entity_poly.pdbx_seq_one_letter_code
_entity_poly.pdbx_strand_id
1 'polypeptide(L)'
;MTAETTSRDNAALRALFSLPPIQPSTSTALTVPEAPAPLVVTGDRELDAVLWLRDCITTAHPVLIEKALETFKKVKTPADELEKRYTAYLARLSGNNFGAVLKAFGFADLESLAKSSVEKSAQQHDAVARFGSIENLLKDIPAETRCKAALRGLKRVKRSDWPFPEYDAAQADSRFEQSPDLAVHTLADCIFARSFGNTLYWLRHACSDNAGDHWDQFQEHQDYCFRSMARIPPNSKAEALAVLDYLDAEEAHDHTESPAILRNLVAGGWK
;
A
#
# COMPACT_ATOMS: atom_id res chain seq x y z
N MET A 1 -28.52 16.79 -34.40
CA MET A 1 -28.67 15.77 -33.34
C MET A 1 -27.44 14.90 -33.33
N THR A 2 -26.38 15.32 -32.63
CA THR A 2 -25.25 14.45 -32.31
C THR A 2 -25.55 13.82 -30.96
N ALA A 3 -25.76 12.50 -30.94
CA ALA A 3 -25.91 11.77 -29.70
C ALA A 3 -24.60 11.94 -28.89
N GLU A 4 -24.69 12.60 -27.74
CA GLU A 4 -23.62 12.58 -26.74
C GLU A 4 -23.56 11.17 -26.16
N THR A 5 -22.63 10.37 -26.65
CA THR A 5 -22.30 9.10 -26.00
C THR A 5 -21.49 9.44 -24.75
N THR A 6 -22.16 9.73 -23.64
CA THR A 6 -21.50 9.77 -22.33
C THR A 6 -20.99 8.35 -22.06
N SER A 7 -19.66 8.16 -22.08
CA SER A 7 -19.07 6.86 -21.71
C SER A 7 -19.50 6.55 -20.27
N ARG A 8 -20.11 5.39 -20.05
CA ARG A 8 -20.63 4.99 -18.74
C ARG A 8 -19.63 4.06 -18.07
N ASP A 9 -19.39 4.31 -16.78
CA ASP A 9 -18.56 3.45 -15.93
C ASP A 9 -18.94 1.98 -16.05
N ASN A 10 -17.94 1.11 -16.01
CA ASN A 10 -18.13 -0.33 -16.07
C ASN A 10 -18.62 -0.88 -14.72
N ALA A 11 -19.93 -1.06 -14.57
CA ALA A 11 -20.52 -1.61 -13.35
C ALA A 11 -20.00 -3.00 -12.97
N ALA A 12 -19.62 -3.85 -13.93
CA ALA A 12 -19.07 -5.17 -13.66
C ALA A 12 -17.66 -5.07 -13.06
N LEU A 13 -16.81 -4.20 -13.61
CA LEU A 13 -15.51 -3.86 -13.04
C LEU A 13 -15.68 -3.30 -11.62
N ARG A 14 -16.58 -2.34 -11.42
CA ARG A 14 -16.81 -1.71 -10.11
C ARG A 14 -17.23 -2.72 -9.06
N ALA A 15 -18.08 -3.69 -9.43
CA ALA A 15 -18.48 -4.76 -8.54
C ALA A 15 -17.30 -5.70 -8.22
N LEU A 16 -16.48 -6.04 -9.22
CA LEU A 16 -15.34 -6.95 -9.07
C LEU A 16 -14.21 -6.34 -8.21
N PHE A 17 -13.93 -5.05 -8.38
CA PHE A 17 -12.90 -4.29 -7.65
C PHE A 17 -13.48 -3.55 -6.45
N SER A 18 -14.45 -4.17 -5.76
CA SER A 18 -15.02 -3.64 -4.52
C SER A 18 -14.54 -4.44 -3.32
N LEU A 19 -14.20 -3.75 -2.23
CA LEU A 19 -13.85 -4.41 -0.99
C LEU A 19 -15.11 -4.97 -0.32
N PRO A 20 -15.01 -6.12 0.37
CA PRO A 20 -16.09 -6.60 1.22
C PRO A 20 -16.54 -5.51 2.21
N PRO A 21 -17.84 -5.41 2.51
CA PRO A 21 -18.34 -4.47 3.50
C PRO A 21 -17.81 -4.85 4.90
N ILE A 22 -17.51 -3.82 5.70
CA ILE A 22 -17.07 -3.99 7.08
C ILE A 22 -18.16 -4.71 7.87
N GLN A 23 -17.80 -5.83 8.49
CA GLN A 23 -18.69 -6.55 9.40
C GLN A 23 -18.59 -5.93 10.80
N PRO A 24 -19.71 -5.52 11.42
CA PRO A 24 -19.67 -4.98 12.77
C PRO A 24 -19.23 -6.07 13.76
N SER A 25 -18.24 -5.75 14.58
CA SER A 25 -17.84 -6.62 15.68
C SER A 25 -18.94 -6.64 16.74
N THR A 26 -19.29 -7.83 17.21
CA THR A 26 -20.20 -8.03 18.35
C THR A 26 -19.47 -8.07 19.69
N SER A 27 -18.14 -7.92 19.69
CA SER A 27 -17.35 -7.93 20.91
C SER A 27 -17.52 -6.64 21.70
N THR A 28 -17.98 -6.78 22.95
CA THR A 28 -18.02 -5.70 23.96
C THR A 28 -16.92 -5.86 25.02
N ALA A 29 -15.93 -6.71 24.77
CA ALA A 29 -14.88 -6.98 25.73
C ALA A 29 -13.98 -5.74 25.88
N LEU A 30 -13.85 -5.24 27.12
CA LEU A 30 -12.85 -4.24 27.45
C LEU A 30 -11.49 -4.91 27.52
N THR A 31 -10.63 -4.63 26.54
CA THR A 31 -9.23 -5.07 26.58
C THR A 31 -8.48 -4.23 27.60
N VAL A 32 -7.96 -4.87 28.65
CA VAL A 32 -7.03 -4.23 29.57
C VAL A 32 -5.66 -4.14 28.88
N PRO A 33 -5.05 -2.95 28.78
CA PRO A 33 -3.71 -2.83 28.19
C PRO A 33 -2.68 -3.53 29.06
N GLU A 34 -2.13 -4.62 28.54
CA GLU A 34 -0.95 -5.27 29.12
C GLU A 34 0.30 -4.63 28.51
N ALA A 35 1.11 -3.99 29.37
CA ALA A 35 2.38 -3.45 28.93
C ALA A 35 3.40 -4.59 28.71
N PRO A 36 4.20 -4.54 27.64
CA PRO A 36 5.25 -5.54 27.43
C PRO A 36 6.24 -5.54 28.60
N ALA A 37 6.82 -6.70 28.91
CA ALA A 37 7.85 -6.81 29.94
C ALA A 37 9.16 -6.14 29.47
N PRO A 38 9.86 -5.39 30.33
CA PRO A 38 11.15 -4.80 29.97
C PRO A 38 12.22 -5.87 29.75
N LEU A 39 13.00 -5.74 28.67
CA LEU A 39 14.06 -6.66 28.28
C LEU A 39 15.42 -5.95 28.26
N VAL A 40 16.48 -6.67 28.60
CA VAL A 40 17.86 -6.21 28.47
C VAL A 40 18.42 -6.75 27.16
N VAL A 41 18.57 -5.89 26.15
CA VAL A 41 18.94 -6.28 24.79
C VAL A 41 20.37 -5.87 24.48
N THR A 42 20.71 -4.61 24.78
CA THR A 42 21.98 -3.98 24.45
C THR A 42 22.95 -3.98 25.63
N GLY A 43 22.44 -4.16 26.86
CA GLY A 43 23.19 -3.98 28.10
C GLY A 43 23.35 -2.51 28.51
N ASP A 44 22.82 -1.60 27.70
CA ASP A 44 22.78 -0.16 27.92
C ASP A 44 21.38 0.22 28.42
N ARG A 45 21.31 0.69 29.67
CA ARG A 45 20.03 0.97 30.34
C ARG A 45 19.17 2.00 29.59
N GLU A 46 19.77 2.98 28.94
CA GLU A 46 19.02 4.01 28.22
C GLU A 46 18.50 3.48 26.88
N LEU A 47 19.32 2.72 26.14
CA LEU A 47 18.89 2.10 24.89
C LEU A 47 17.82 1.03 25.13
N ASP A 48 17.99 0.20 26.17
CA ASP A 48 17.02 -0.83 26.55
C ASP A 48 15.70 -0.21 27.00
N ALA A 49 15.74 0.94 27.67
CA ALA A 49 14.54 1.71 28.00
C ALA A 49 13.84 2.23 26.73
N VAL A 50 14.58 2.79 25.77
CA VAL A 50 13.99 3.28 24.51
C VAL A 50 13.43 2.12 23.67
N LEU A 51 14.11 0.97 23.61
CA LEU A 51 13.59 -0.23 22.97
C LEU A 51 12.26 -0.68 23.60
N TRP A 52 12.18 -0.69 24.92
CA TRP A 52 10.93 -1.02 25.60
C TRP A 52 9.82 0.02 25.35
N LEU A 53 10.15 1.31 25.25
CA LEU A 53 9.18 2.35 24.86
C LEU A 53 8.67 2.13 23.43
N ARG A 54 9.55 1.72 22.51
CA ARG A 54 9.16 1.33 21.15
C ARG A 54 8.21 0.13 21.18
N ASP A 55 8.51 -0.89 21.97
CA ASP A 55 7.63 -2.06 22.13
C ASP A 55 6.25 -1.64 22.66
N CYS A 56 6.19 -0.76 23.66
CA CYS A 56 4.94 -0.18 24.16
C CYS A 56 4.16 0.53 23.05
N ILE A 57 4.83 1.30 22.20
CA ILE A 57 4.20 2.03 21.08
C ILE A 57 3.68 1.06 20.01
N THR A 58 4.42 0.00 19.70
CA THR A 58 4.02 -0.99 18.68
C THR A 58 2.75 -1.77 19.06
N THR A 59 2.36 -1.79 20.34
CA THR A 59 1.06 -2.33 20.76
C THR A 59 -0.13 -1.53 20.22
N ALA A 60 0.10 -0.32 19.72
CA ALA A 60 -0.91 0.62 19.23
C ALA A 60 -2.01 0.98 20.26
N HIS A 61 -1.80 0.70 21.55
CA HIS A 61 -2.76 1.05 22.58
C HIS A 61 -2.61 2.53 22.98
N PRO A 62 -3.68 3.36 22.93
CA PRO A 62 -3.59 4.80 23.15
C PRO A 62 -2.91 5.19 24.47
N VAL A 63 -3.28 4.53 25.58
CA VAL A 63 -2.71 4.81 26.91
C VAL A 63 -1.23 4.43 27.00
N LEU A 64 -0.78 3.39 26.30
CA LEU A 64 0.62 2.97 26.31
C LEU A 64 1.47 3.91 25.45
N ILE A 65 0.95 4.32 24.29
CA ILE A 65 1.59 5.31 23.41
C ILE A 65 1.80 6.63 24.14
N GLU A 66 0.74 7.19 24.76
CA GLU A 66 0.82 8.46 25.49
C GLU A 66 1.88 8.39 26.60
N LYS A 67 1.81 7.36 27.45
CA LYS A 67 2.80 7.14 28.52
C LYS A 67 4.21 6.97 27.98
N ALA A 68 4.38 6.29 26.85
CA ALA A 68 5.69 6.05 26.26
C ALA A 68 6.30 7.37 25.74
N LEU A 69 5.52 8.18 25.03
CA LEU A 69 5.94 9.50 24.53
C LEU A 69 6.26 10.47 25.68
N GLU A 70 5.44 10.52 26.73
CA GLU A 70 5.72 11.33 27.92
C GLU A 70 6.98 10.88 28.66
N THR A 71 7.22 9.57 28.72
CA THR A 71 8.42 9.01 29.37
C THR A 71 9.66 9.34 28.56
N PHE A 72 9.58 9.27 27.24
CA PHE A 72 10.70 9.62 26.35
C PHE A 72 11.10 11.09 26.48
N LYS A 73 10.14 12.01 26.62
CA LYS A 73 10.41 13.44 26.86
C LYS A 73 11.20 13.73 28.15
N LYS A 74 11.21 12.79 29.10
CA LYS A 74 11.95 12.90 30.37
C LYS A 74 13.38 12.33 30.28
N VAL A 75 13.73 11.68 29.17
CA VAL A 75 15.09 11.18 28.93
C VAL A 75 16.02 12.37 28.70
N LYS A 76 17.11 12.43 29.46
CA LYS A 76 18.06 13.55 29.42
C LYS A 76 19.00 13.50 28.22
N THR A 77 19.30 12.29 27.74
CA THR A 77 20.22 12.06 26.63
C THR A 77 19.57 12.49 25.31
N PRO A 78 20.25 13.28 24.47
CA PRO A 78 19.74 13.69 23.17
C PRO A 78 19.44 12.48 22.27
N ALA A 79 18.37 12.61 21.46
CA ALA A 79 17.95 11.58 20.49
C ALA A 79 19.10 11.13 19.56
N ASP A 80 19.87 12.08 19.02
CA ASP A 80 21.01 11.81 18.13
C ASP A 80 22.10 10.95 18.79
N GLU A 81 22.31 11.10 20.10
CA GLU A 81 23.31 10.34 20.83
C GLU A 81 22.84 8.91 21.09
N LEU A 82 21.56 8.73 21.41
CA LEU A 82 20.93 7.41 21.54
C LEU A 82 20.98 6.65 20.21
N GLU A 83 20.67 7.32 19.10
CA GLU A 83 20.72 6.72 17.76
C GLU A 83 22.15 6.30 17.38
N LYS A 84 23.17 7.13 17.66
CA LYS A 84 24.57 6.77 17.42
C LYS A 84 25.03 5.57 18.25
N ARG A 85 24.65 5.52 19.54
CA ARG A 85 24.98 4.39 20.42
C ARG A 85 24.32 3.10 19.94
N TYR A 86 23.05 3.17 19.56
CA TYR A 86 22.32 2.02 19.01
C TYR A 86 22.89 1.57 17.66
N THR A 87 23.25 2.51 16.78
CA THR A 87 23.94 2.24 15.52
C THR A 87 25.26 1.51 15.74
N ALA A 88 26.08 1.96 16.70
CA ALA A 88 27.35 1.32 17.02
C ALA A 88 27.16 -0.09 17.59
N TYR A 89 26.10 -0.30 18.38
CA TYR A 89 25.71 -1.64 18.86
C TYR A 89 25.33 -2.56 17.69
N LEU A 90 24.45 -2.13 16.78
CA LEU A 90 24.05 -2.92 15.61
C LEU A 90 25.23 -3.19 14.65
N ALA A 91 26.12 -2.24 14.47
CA ALA A 91 27.33 -2.41 13.65
C ALA A 91 28.22 -3.54 14.22
N ARG A 92 28.44 -3.57 15.54
CA ARG A 92 29.21 -4.62 16.21
C ARG A 92 28.52 -5.99 16.11
N LEU A 93 27.20 -6.03 16.33
CA LEU A 93 26.43 -7.28 16.30
C LEU A 93 26.36 -7.89 14.89
N SER A 94 26.28 -7.05 13.86
CA SER A 94 26.09 -7.47 12.47
C SER A 94 27.39 -7.61 11.67
N GLY A 95 28.55 -7.35 12.28
CA GLY A 95 29.84 -7.37 11.57
C GLY A 95 29.99 -6.23 10.55
N ASN A 96 29.47 -5.03 10.87
CA ASN A 96 29.41 -3.85 10.01
C ASN A 96 28.57 -4.04 8.74
N ASN A 97 27.52 -4.86 8.80
CA ASN A 97 26.55 -4.94 7.71
C ASN A 97 25.77 -3.62 7.60
N PHE A 98 25.94 -2.92 6.48
CA PHE A 98 25.29 -1.64 6.21
C PHE A 98 23.76 -1.72 6.35
N GLY A 99 23.13 -2.82 5.92
CA GLY A 99 21.68 -3.01 6.04
C GLY A 99 21.20 -3.14 7.49
N ALA A 100 22.04 -3.62 8.41
CA ALA A 100 21.70 -3.68 9.84
C ALA A 100 21.87 -2.31 10.51
N VAL A 101 22.86 -1.52 10.07
CA VAL A 101 23.05 -0.14 10.52
C VAL A 101 21.91 0.76 10.06
N LEU A 102 21.38 0.56 8.85
CA LEU A 102 20.23 1.30 8.36
C LEU A 102 18.98 1.15 9.24
N LYS A 103 18.82 0.03 9.96
CA LYS A 103 17.71 -0.20 10.88
C LYS A 103 17.76 0.69 12.14
N ALA A 104 18.89 1.34 12.42
CA ALA A 104 19.01 2.27 13.54
C ALA A 104 18.51 3.68 13.20
N PHE A 105 18.34 4.03 11.92
CA PHE A 105 17.83 5.36 11.54
C PHE A 105 16.41 5.56 12.07
N GLY A 106 16.15 6.69 12.73
CA GLY A 106 14.86 6.96 13.36
C GLY A 106 14.60 6.13 14.62
N PHE A 107 15.66 5.59 15.25
CA PHE A 107 15.55 4.83 16.50
C PHE A 107 14.90 5.66 17.62
N ALA A 108 15.25 6.94 17.68
CA ALA A 108 14.75 7.88 18.67
C ALA A 108 13.49 8.65 18.23
N ASP A 109 13.02 8.46 16.98
CA ASP A 109 11.79 9.07 16.47
C ASP A 109 10.55 8.25 16.89
N LEU A 110 10.17 8.40 18.15
CA LEU A 110 9.03 7.69 18.72
C LEU A 110 7.67 8.26 18.26
N GLU A 111 7.62 9.52 17.83
CA GLU A 111 6.39 10.15 17.37
C GLU A 111 5.97 9.60 16.00
N SER A 112 6.91 9.49 15.06
CA SER A 112 6.67 8.84 13.77
C SER A 112 6.34 7.35 13.93
N LEU A 113 7.02 6.67 14.85
CA LEU A 113 6.69 5.28 15.21
C LEU A 113 5.26 5.14 15.77
N ALA A 114 4.83 6.08 16.61
CA ALA A 114 3.48 6.08 17.17
C ALA A 114 2.42 6.27 16.09
N LYS A 115 2.63 7.23 15.19
CA LYS A 115 1.72 7.47 14.05
C LYS A 115 1.59 6.22 13.19
N SER A 116 2.72 5.65 12.75
CA SER A 116 2.72 4.46 11.89
C SER A 116 2.16 3.21 12.59
N SER A 117 2.38 3.05 13.90
CA SER A 117 1.81 1.93 14.67
C SER A 117 0.29 2.02 14.77
N VAL A 118 -0.26 3.22 14.98
CA VAL A 118 -1.71 3.46 15.00
C VAL A 118 -2.31 3.21 13.61
N GLU A 119 -1.70 3.73 12.54
CA GLU A 119 -2.15 3.50 11.17
C GLU A 119 -2.14 2.01 10.79
N LYS A 120 -1.05 1.30 11.12
CA LYS A 120 -0.93 -0.15 10.90
C LYS A 120 -2.01 -0.92 11.67
N SER A 121 -2.25 -0.59 12.94
CA SER A 121 -3.30 -1.24 13.74
C SER A 121 -4.70 -0.96 13.17
N ALA A 122 -4.98 0.26 12.72
CA ALA A 122 -6.23 0.59 12.07
C ALA A 122 -6.45 -0.22 10.78
N GLN A 123 -5.40 -0.36 9.95
CA GLN A 123 -5.43 -1.20 8.75
C GLN A 123 -5.64 -2.68 9.07
N GLN A 124 -4.99 -3.20 10.11
CA GLN A 124 -5.21 -4.58 10.58
C GLN A 124 -6.67 -4.81 11.03
N HIS A 125 -7.23 -3.87 11.79
CA HIS A 125 -8.63 -3.95 12.22
C HIS A 125 -9.59 -3.87 11.03
N ASP A 126 -9.35 -2.96 10.07
CA ASP A 126 -10.16 -2.86 8.85
C ASP A 126 -10.08 -4.15 8.02
N ALA A 127 -8.88 -4.72 7.86
CA ALA A 127 -8.68 -5.98 7.17
C ALA A 127 -9.46 -7.13 7.83
N VAL A 128 -9.35 -7.29 9.15
CA VAL A 128 -10.09 -8.34 9.88
C VAL A 128 -11.60 -8.09 9.80
N ALA A 129 -12.06 -6.85 9.90
CA ALA A 129 -13.48 -6.54 9.83
C ALA A 129 -14.09 -6.79 8.44
N ARG A 130 -13.32 -6.63 7.36
CA ARG A 130 -13.76 -6.89 5.99
C ARG A 130 -13.66 -8.37 5.60
N PHE A 131 -12.54 -9.02 5.91
CA PHE A 131 -12.23 -10.36 5.43
C PHE A 131 -12.49 -11.47 6.48
N GLY A 132 -12.83 -11.08 7.70
CA GLY A 132 -13.11 -11.96 8.84
C GLY A 132 -11.84 -12.52 9.50
N SER A 133 -10.77 -12.73 8.75
CA SER A 133 -9.47 -13.18 9.27
C SER A 133 -8.32 -12.76 8.36
N ILE A 134 -7.11 -12.72 8.91
CA ILE A 134 -5.88 -12.46 8.13
C ILE A 134 -5.67 -13.57 7.08
N GLU A 135 -5.97 -14.82 7.41
CA GLU A 135 -5.87 -15.93 6.45
C GLU A 135 -6.76 -15.73 5.22
N ASN A 136 -7.95 -15.16 5.38
CA ASN A 136 -8.85 -14.89 4.28
C ASN A 136 -8.42 -13.69 3.44
N LEU A 137 -7.80 -12.68 4.06
CA LEU A 137 -7.20 -11.54 3.36
C LEU A 137 -6.08 -11.97 2.39
N LEU A 138 -5.27 -12.96 2.79
CA LEU A 138 -4.13 -13.44 2.01
C LEU A 138 -4.50 -14.42 0.90
N LYS A 139 -5.74 -14.92 0.87
CA LYS A 139 -6.24 -15.76 -0.22
C LYS A 139 -6.52 -14.92 -1.46
N ASP A 140 -6.50 -15.60 -2.61
CA ASP A 140 -6.92 -15.01 -3.88
C ASP A 140 -8.36 -14.51 -3.77
N ILE A 141 -8.55 -13.22 -4.04
CA ILE A 141 -9.87 -12.61 -4.13
C ILE A 141 -10.46 -12.78 -5.54
N PRO A 142 -11.77 -12.51 -5.74
CA PRO A 142 -12.40 -12.63 -7.06
C PRO A 142 -11.70 -11.84 -8.17
N ALA A 143 -11.27 -10.61 -7.88
CA ALA A 143 -10.54 -9.78 -8.85
C ALA A 143 -9.21 -10.43 -9.29
N GLU A 144 -8.39 -10.88 -8.35
CA GLU A 144 -7.12 -11.58 -8.64
C GLU A 144 -7.35 -12.87 -9.43
N THR A 145 -8.34 -13.67 -9.02
CA THR A 145 -8.73 -14.90 -9.72
C THR A 145 -9.12 -14.61 -11.17
N ARG A 146 -9.84 -13.50 -11.39
CA ARG A 146 -10.29 -13.12 -12.72
C ARG A 146 -9.15 -12.60 -13.60
N CYS A 147 -8.23 -11.81 -13.05
CA CYS A 147 -7.01 -11.40 -13.76
C CYS A 147 -6.15 -12.61 -14.15
N LYS A 148 -5.98 -13.58 -13.25
CA LYS A 148 -5.31 -14.87 -13.55
C LYS A 148 -5.99 -15.64 -14.68
N ALA A 149 -7.32 -15.63 -14.72
CA ALA A 149 -8.07 -16.27 -15.79
C ALA A 149 -7.92 -15.54 -17.14
N ALA A 150 -7.92 -14.20 -17.15
CA ALA A 150 -7.80 -13.40 -18.38
C ALA A 150 -6.45 -13.57 -19.07
N LEU A 151 -5.36 -13.67 -18.30
CA LEU A 151 -4.01 -13.86 -18.83
C LEU A 151 -3.61 -15.34 -18.98
N ARG A 152 -4.55 -16.28 -18.79
CA ARG A 152 -4.26 -17.70 -18.90
C ARG A 152 -3.75 -18.05 -20.30
N GLY A 153 -2.57 -18.69 -20.35
CA GLY A 153 -1.93 -19.11 -21.59
C GLY A 153 -1.04 -18.04 -22.24
N LEU A 154 -1.03 -16.81 -21.71
CA LEU A 154 -0.06 -15.80 -22.13
C LEU A 154 1.30 -16.11 -21.48
N LYS A 155 2.37 -16.13 -22.27
CA LYS A 155 3.73 -16.36 -21.77
C LYS A 155 4.34 -15.06 -21.31
N ARG A 156 5.11 -15.14 -20.23
CA ARG A 156 5.99 -14.06 -19.80
C ARG A 156 7.33 -14.17 -20.50
N VAL A 157 7.88 -13.04 -20.90
CA VAL A 157 9.16 -12.95 -21.60
C VAL A 157 10.15 -12.28 -20.65
N LYS A 158 11.32 -12.88 -20.50
CA LYS A 158 12.42 -12.26 -19.77
C LYS A 158 13.08 -11.24 -20.68
N ARG A 159 13.12 -9.98 -20.25
CA ARG A 159 13.87 -8.94 -20.94
C ARG A 159 15.33 -8.94 -20.50
N SER A 160 16.22 -8.37 -21.31
CA SER A 160 17.66 -8.32 -21.01
C SER A 160 18.00 -7.34 -19.88
N ASP A 161 17.16 -6.33 -19.68
CA ASP A 161 17.30 -5.21 -18.75
C ASP A 161 16.63 -5.44 -17.39
N TRP A 162 15.77 -6.46 -17.27
CA TRP A 162 15.02 -6.73 -16.04
C TRP A 162 15.11 -8.22 -15.64
N PRO A 163 15.41 -8.53 -14.37
CA PRO A 163 15.66 -9.92 -13.95
C PRO A 163 14.39 -10.78 -13.93
N PHE A 164 13.20 -10.17 -13.85
CA PHE A 164 11.92 -10.88 -13.73
C PHE A 164 11.19 -10.98 -15.08
N PRO A 165 10.55 -12.11 -15.39
CA PRO A 165 9.73 -12.24 -16.60
C PRO A 165 8.46 -11.40 -16.53
N GLU A 166 8.18 -10.63 -17.58
CA GLU A 166 7.02 -9.74 -17.67
C GLU A 166 6.08 -10.17 -18.81
N TYR A 167 4.83 -9.72 -18.76
CA TYR A 167 3.92 -9.90 -19.89
C TYR A 167 4.24 -8.90 -21.00
N ASP A 168 3.94 -9.27 -22.25
CA ASP A 168 3.88 -8.29 -23.33
C ASP A 168 2.66 -7.39 -23.10
N ALA A 169 2.90 -6.11 -22.83
CA ALA A 169 1.86 -5.16 -22.45
C ALA A 169 0.73 -5.07 -23.48
N ALA A 170 1.05 -5.10 -24.78
CA ALA A 170 0.03 -5.02 -25.84
C ALA A 170 -0.86 -6.28 -25.86
N GLN A 171 -0.27 -7.46 -25.69
CA GLN A 171 -1.02 -8.71 -25.60
C GLN A 171 -1.85 -8.79 -24.32
N ALA A 172 -1.31 -8.35 -23.19
CA ALA A 172 -2.03 -8.32 -21.90
C ALA A 172 -3.22 -7.34 -21.96
N ASP A 173 -3.00 -6.12 -22.45
CA ASP A 173 -4.04 -5.10 -22.64
C ASP A 173 -5.19 -5.65 -23.50
N SER A 174 -4.87 -6.28 -24.62
CA SER A 174 -5.89 -6.86 -25.51
C SER A 174 -6.73 -7.95 -24.82
N ARG A 175 -6.13 -8.74 -23.92
CA ARG A 175 -6.87 -9.75 -23.13
C ARG A 175 -7.82 -9.12 -22.12
N PHE A 176 -7.40 -8.02 -21.48
CA PHE A 176 -8.24 -7.29 -20.55
C PHE A 176 -9.38 -6.54 -21.25
N GLU A 177 -9.12 -5.93 -22.40
CA GLU A 177 -10.14 -5.28 -23.24
C GLU A 177 -11.21 -6.28 -23.73
N GLN A 178 -10.82 -7.53 -24.00
CA GLN A 178 -11.75 -8.61 -24.37
C GLN A 178 -12.53 -9.18 -23.17
N SER A 179 -12.20 -8.81 -21.94
CA SER A 179 -12.82 -9.29 -20.71
C SER A 179 -13.78 -8.22 -20.17
N PRO A 180 -15.11 -8.34 -20.36
CA PRO A 180 -16.06 -7.27 -20.06
C PRO A 180 -16.09 -6.83 -18.59
N ASP A 181 -15.63 -7.68 -17.68
CA ASP A 181 -15.56 -7.44 -16.24
C ASP A 181 -14.21 -6.90 -15.77
N LEU A 182 -13.21 -6.82 -16.65
CA LEU A 182 -11.88 -6.25 -16.38
C LEU A 182 -11.57 -5.01 -17.22
N ALA A 183 -12.30 -4.81 -18.32
CA ALA A 183 -12.13 -3.65 -19.19
C ALA A 183 -12.50 -2.34 -18.48
N VAL A 184 -11.71 -1.30 -18.69
CA VAL A 184 -11.97 0.05 -18.19
C VAL A 184 -12.64 0.89 -19.27
N HIS A 185 -13.72 1.61 -18.94
CA HIS A 185 -14.45 2.44 -19.92
C HIS A 185 -14.23 3.93 -19.72
N THR A 186 -13.82 4.34 -18.51
CA THR A 186 -13.62 5.73 -18.11
C THR A 186 -12.29 5.90 -17.37
N LEU A 187 -11.83 7.15 -17.20
CA LEU A 187 -10.66 7.40 -16.35
C LEU A 187 -11.01 7.13 -14.88
N ALA A 188 -12.27 7.36 -14.50
CA ALA A 188 -12.78 7.00 -13.19
C ALA A 188 -12.68 5.50 -12.91
N ASP A 189 -12.94 4.63 -13.90
CA ASP A 189 -12.75 3.18 -13.77
C ASP A 189 -11.28 2.81 -13.54
N CYS A 190 -10.36 3.48 -14.25
CA CYS A 190 -8.92 3.28 -14.08
C CYS A 190 -8.47 3.63 -12.66
N ILE A 191 -8.86 4.80 -12.15
CA ILE A 191 -8.55 5.25 -10.79
C ILE A 191 -9.15 4.28 -9.77
N PHE A 192 -10.40 3.85 -9.97
CA PHE A 192 -11.09 2.97 -9.04
C PHE A 192 -10.40 1.61 -8.89
N ALA A 193 -10.08 0.95 -10.01
CA ALA A 193 -9.39 -0.34 -9.98
C ALA A 193 -7.99 -0.22 -9.38
N ARG A 194 -7.28 0.89 -9.62
CA ARG A 194 -5.96 1.14 -9.02
C ARG A 194 -6.02 1.45 -7.52
N SER A 195 -6.97 2.28 -7.11
CA SER A 195 -7.18 2.61 -5.70
C SER A 195 -7.54 1.36 -4.88
N PHE A 196 -8.31 0.45 -5.48
CA PHE A 196 -8.58 -0.86 -4.90
C PHE A 196 -7.30 -1.68 -4.68
N GLY A 197 -6.43 -1.76 -5.69
CA GLY A 197 -5.14 -2.46 -5.59
C GLY A 197 -4.25 -1.87 -4.50
N ASN A 198 -4.07 -0.55 -4.50
CA ASN A 198 -3.30 0.15 -3.47
C ASN A 198 -3.86 -0.11 -2.06
N THR A 199 -5.19 -0.06 -1.89
CA THR A 199 -5.82 -0.37 -0.60
C THR A 199 -5.56 -1.82 -0.19
N LEU A 200 -5.69 -2.77 -1.11
CA LEU A 200 -5.43 -4.19 -0.84
C LEU A 200 -3.97 -4.44 -0.44
N TYR A 201 -3.02 -3.77 -1.10
CA TYR A 201 -1.60 -3.80 -0.77
C TYR A 201 -1.37 -3.40 0.69
N TRP A 202 -1.88 -2.23 1.10
CA TRP A 202 -1.68 -1.72 2.45
C TRP A 202 -2.36 -2.58 3.52
N LEU A 203 -3.56 -3.10 3.25
CA LEU A 203 -4.22 -4.03 4.17
C LEU A 203 -3.40 -5.29 4.39
N ARG A 204 -2.81 -5.87 3.32
CA ARG A 204 -1.98 -7.08 3.43
C ARG A 204 -0.63 -6.79 4.08
N HIS A 205 0.04 -5.70 3.69
CA HIS A 205 1.32 -5.27 4.26
C HIS A 205 1.21 -4.98 5.76
N ALA A 206 0.08 -4.43 6.22
CA ALA A 206 -0.16 -4.21 7.64
C ALA A 206 -0.27 -5.53 8.43
N CYS A 207 -0.84 -6.57 7.83
CA CYS A 207 -1.12 -7.84 8.51
C CYS A 207 0.02 -8.87 8.46
N SER A 208 0.87 -8.82 7.44
CA SER A 208 1.99 -9.77 7.29
C SER A 208 3.16 -9.13 6.57
N ASP A 209 4.37 -9.41 7.05
CA ASP A 209 5.61 -9.01 6.39
C ASP A 209 5.68 -9.65 5.01
N ASN A 210 6.13 -8.89 4.00
CA ASN A 210 6.26 -9.31 2.60
C ASN A 210 4.97 -9.86 1.97
N ALA A 211 3.78 -9.44 2.43
CA ALA A 211 2.50 -9.90 1.90
C ALA A 211 1.73 -8.85 1.09
N GLY A 212 2.27 -7.63 0.96
CA GLY A 212 1.62 -6.54 0.22
C GLY A 212 1.60 -6.76 -1.29
N ASP A 213 2.72 -7.27 -1.83
CA ASP A 213 2.93 -7.37 -3.27
C ASP A 213 1.85 -8.20 -3.97
N HIS A 214 1.41 -7.68 -5.12
CA HIS A 214 0.41 -8.34 -5.94
C HIS A 214 1.02 -9.49 -6.76
N TRP A 215 0.18 -10.48 -7.09
CA TRP A 215 0.52 -11.46 -8.11
C TRP A 215 0.68 -10.78 -9.47
N ASP A 216 1.62 -11.29 -10.28
CA ASP A 216 1.96 -10.72 -11.60
C ASP A 216 0.74 -10.40 -12.48
N GLN A 217 -0.29 -11.26 -12.48
CA GLN A 217 -1.48 -11.04 -13.32
C GLN A 217 -2.37 -9.91 -12.82
N PHE A 218 -2.43 -9.72 -11.50
CA PHE A 218 -3.17 -8.62 -10.92
C PHE A 218 -2.39 -7.32 -11.07
N GLN A 219 -1.07 -7.35 -10.86
CA GLN A 219 -0.20 -6.21 -11.13
C GLN A 219 -0.31 -5.75 -12.59
N GLU A 220 -0.28 -6.68 -13.55
CA GLU A 220 -0.44 -6.34 -14.97
C GLU A 220 -1.79 -5.67 -15.27
N HIS A 221 -2.85 -5.99 -14.52
CA HIS A 221 -4.14 -5.28 -14.64
C HIS A 221 -4.05 -3.85 -14.08
N GLN A 222 -3.32 -3.65 -12.98
CA GLN A 222 -3.06 -2.31 -12.43
C GLN A 222 -2.28 -1.46 -13.43
N ASP A 223 -1.28 -2.05 -14.09
CA ASP A 223 -0.48 -1.38 -15.11
C ASP A 223 -1.32 -1.11 -16.38
N TYR A 224 -2.18 -2.05 -16.79
CA TYR A 224 -3.17 -1.83 -17.86
C TYR A 224 -4.10 -0.65 -17.55
N CYS A 225 -4.60 -0.53 -16.32
CA CYS A 225 -5.42 0.60 -15.90
C CYS A 225 -4.64 1.92 -16.01
N PHE A 226 -3.38 1.93 -15.61
CA PHE A 226 -2.52 3.11 -15.72
C PHE A 226 -2.26 3.51 -17.18
N ARG A 227 -1.86 2.55 -18.03
CA ARG A 227 -1.67 2.76 -19.47
C ARG A 227 -2.95 3.26 -20.15
N SER A 228 -4.11 2.76 -19.71
CA SER A 228 -5.40 3.16 -20.27
C SER A 228 -5.74 4.63 -20.00
N MET A 229 -5.21 5.25 -18.94
CA MET A 229 -5.35 6.70 -18.71
C MET A 229 -4.69 7.55 -19.82
N ALA A 230 -3.74 7.00 -20.57
CA ALA A 230 -3.14 7.67 -21.73
C ALA A 230 -3.97 7.54 -23.02
N ARG A 231 -4.96 6.64 -23.04
CA ARG A 231 -5.76 6.31 -24.24
C ARG A 231 -7.21 6.78 -24.15
N ILE A 232 -7.79 6.75 -22.95
CA ILE A 232 -9.19 7.13 -22.73
C ILE A 232 -9.28 8.66 -22.63
N PRO A 233 -10.03 9.35 -23.50
CA PRO A 233 -10.17 10.79 -23.41
C PRO A 233 -10.98 11.17 -22.16
N PRO A 234 -10.61 12.27 -21.46
CA PRO A 234 -11.41 12.76 -20.35
C PRO A 234 -12.78 13.26 -20.84
N ASN A 235 -13.85 12.85 -20.16
CA ASN A 235 -15.20 13.31 -20.47
C ASN A 235 -15.49 14.71 -19.93
N SER A 236 -14.72 15.17 -18.93
CA SER A 236 -14.91 16.47 -18.30
C SER A 236 -13.61 17.03 -17.69
N LYS A 237 -13.62 18.33 -17.41
CA LYS A 237 -12.59 18.99 -16.59
C LYS A 237 -12.36 18.30 -15.24
N ALA A 238 -13.45 17.92 -14.57
CA ALA A 238 -13.38 17.30 -13.25
C ALA A 238 -12.68 15.93 -13.32
N GLU A 239 -12.96 15.14 -14.35
CA GLU A 239 -12.32 13.84 -14.54
C GLU A 239 -10.82 13.98 -14.83
N ALA A 240 -10.42 14.98 -15.63
CA ALA A 240 -9.01 15.24 -15.89
C ALA A 240 -8.25 15.71 -14.64
N LEU A 241 -8.85 16.60 -13.84
CA LEU A 241 -8.27 17.02 -12.55
C LEU A 241 -8.16 15.84 -11.58
N ALA A 242 -9.16 14.95 -11.52
CA ALA A 242 -9.10 13.77 -10.67
C ALA A 242 -7.93 12.84 -11.03
N VAL A 243 -7.58 12.71 -12.32
CA VAL A 243 -6.38 11.96 -12.72
C VAL A 243 -5.11 12.67 -12.29
N LEU A 244 -5.03 14.01 -12.40
CA LEU A 244 -3.86 14.76 -11.94
C LEU A 244 -3.66 14.61 -10.42
N ASP A 245 -4.71 14.82 -9.63
CA ASP A 245 -4.68 14.65 -8.18
C ASP A 245 -4.27 13.22 -7.80
N TYR A 246 -4.72 12.23 -8.57
CA TYR A 246 -4.32 10.84 -8.40
C TYR A 246 -2.83 10.59 -8.72
N LEU A 247 -2.30 11.18 -9.80
CA LEU A 247 -0.87 11.07 -10.13
C LEU A 247 0.02 11.71 -9.06
N ASP A 248 -0.39 12.87 -8.54
CA ASP A 248 0.30 13.57 -7.44
C ASP A 248 0.29 12.70 -6.17
N ALA A 249 -0.87 12.15 -5.80
CA ALA A 249 -1.02 11.34 -4.58
C ALA A 249 -0.23 10.02 -4.61
N GLU A 250 -0.08 9.41 -5.78
CA GLU A 250 0.68 8.16 -5.96
C GLU A 250 2.15 8.41 -6.33
N GLU A 251 2.61 9.67 -6.32
CA GLU A 251 3.95 10.09 -6.75
C GLU A 251 4.35 9.53 -8.14
N ALA A 252 3.36 9.32 -9.01
CA ALA A 252 3.53 8.54 -10.23
C ALA A 252 4.16 9.33 -11.40
N HIS A 253 4.78 10.49 -11.15
CA HIS A 253 5.26 11.39 -12.20
C HIS A 253 6.39 10.82 -13.05
N ASP A 254 7.22 9.96 -12.46
CA ASP A 254 8.40 9.39 -13.11
C ASP A 254 8.11 8.08 -13.86
N HIS A 255 6.85 7.61 -13.86
CA HIS A 255 6.47 6.46 -14.65
C HIS A 255 6.57 6.76 -16.16
N THR A 256 6.95 5.72 -16.92
CA THR A 256 7.16 5.80 -18.37
C THR A 256 5.94 6.36 -19.12
N GLU A 257 4.74 6.06 -18.64
CA GLU A 257 3.48 6.45 -19.29
C GLU A 257 2.94 7.80 -18.84
N SER A 258 3.44 8.37 -17.74
CA SER A 258 2.97 9.66 -17.21
C SER A 258 3.02 10.80 -18.23
N PRO A 259 4.09 10.95 -19.05
CA PRO A 259 4.09 11.96 -20.12
C PRO A 259 2.99 11.75 -21.17
N ALA A 260 2.57 10.51 -21.43
CA ALA A 260 1.48 10.22 -22.38
C ALA A 260 0.11 10.52 -21.75
N ILE A 261 -0.07 10.17 -20.47
CA ILE A 261 -1.27 10.51 -19.70
C ILE A 261 -1.47 12.02 -19.68
N LEU A 262 -0.46 12.80 -19.29
CA LEU A 262 -0.53 14.26 -19.25
C LEU A 262 -0.91 14.88 -20.61
N ARG A 263 -0.33 14.38 -21.70
CA ARG A 263 -0.69 14.83 -23.06
C ARG A 263 -2.14 14.50 -23.41
N ASN A 264 -2.62 13.31 -23.06
CA ASN A 264 -4.01 12.92 -23.28
C ASN A 264 -4.97 13.82 -22.48
N LEU A 265 -4.66 14.12 -21.22
CA LEU A 265 -5.46 15.01 -20.39
C LEU A 265 -5.55 16.43 -20.99
N VAL A 266 -4.45 16.98 -21.50
CA VAL A 266 -4.46 18.32 -22.12
C VAL A 266 -5.15 18.32 -23.49
N ALA A 267 -4.87 17.32 -24.33
CA ALA A 267 -5.39 17.24 -25.70
C ALA A 267 -6.87 16.84 -25.76
N GLY A 268 -7.39 16.16 -24.73
CA GLY A 268 -8.74 15.63 -24.66
C GLY A 268 -9.87 16.63 -24.83
N GLY A 269 -9.59 17.94 -24.78
CA GLY A 269 -10.54 19.00 -25.15
C GLY A 269 -11.77 18.98 -24.26
N TRP A 270 -11.68 19.60 -23.09
CA TRP A 270 -12.71 19.48 -22.06
C TRP A 270 -13.93 20.27 -22.55
N LYS A 271 -15.05 19.57 -22.79
CA LYS A 271 -16.32 20.21 -23.16
C LYS A 271 -16.94 20.96 -21.99
#